data_AF-A0A7V7E9M2-F1
#
_entry.id   AF-A0A7V7E9M2-F1
#
_cell.length_a   1.000
_cell.length_b   1.000
_cell.length_c   1.000
_cell.angle_alpha   90.00
_cell.angle_beta   90.00
_cell.angle_gamma   90.00
#
_symmetry.space_group_name_H-M   'P 1'
#
loop_
_entity.id
_entity.type
_entity.pdbx_description
1 polymer ?
#
loop_
_entity_poly.entity_id
_entity_poly.type
_entity_poly.pdbx_seq_one_letter_code
_entity_poly.pdbx_strand_id
1 'polypeptide(L)' 'ACQLEAGGLLATVVQHEMDHLDGVLFVDHLSSLRRNMILRKLGKARKVAEGAAP' A
#
# COMPACT_ATOMS: atom_id res chain seq x y z
N ALA A 1 3.24 5.36 30.36
CA ALA A 1 3.14 5.48 28.89
C ALA A 1 4.16 4.53 28.29
N CYS A 2 3.77 3.65 27.37
CA CYS A 2 4.71 2.81 26.63
C CYS A 2 5.24 3.63 25.45
N GLN A 3 6.56 3.74 25.33
CA GLN A 3 7.23 4.46 24.24
C GLN A 3 8.16 3.48 23.53
N LEU A 4 8.12 3.50 22.19
CA LEU A 4 8.98 2.69 21.34
C LEU A 4 9.78 3.64 20.45
N GLU A 5 11.10 3.62 20.60
CA GLU A 5 12.00 4.27 19.65
C GLU A 5 12.29 3.30 18.50
N ALA A 6 11.96 3.71 17.29
CA ALA A 6 12.20 2.94 16.09
C ALA A 6 12.93 3.79 15.05
N GLY A 7 13.91 3.19 14.37
CA GLY A 7 14.67 3.82 13.30
C GLY A 7 14.81 2.88 12.10
N GLY A 8 15.19 3.45 10.95
CA GLY A 8 15.43 2.70 9.72
C GLY A 8 14.23 1.84 9.31
N LEU A 9 14.48 0.57 8.99
CA LEU A 9 13.44 -0.35 8.53
C LEU A 9 12.35 -0.60 9.59
N LEU A 10 12.71 -0.67 10.88
CA LEU A 10 11.74 -0.89 11.94
C LEU A 10 10.74 0.27 12.02
N ALA A 11 11.22 1.51 11.88
CA ALA A 11 10.33 2.68 11.83
C ALA A 11 9.36 2.60 10.66
N THR A 12 9.81 2.13 9.49
CA THR A 12 8.96 1.99 8.30
C THR A 12 7.86 0.96 8.51
N VAL A 13 8.20 -0.21 9.06
CA VAL A 13 7.21 -1.28 9.31
C VAL A 13 6.21 -0.83 10.37
N VAL A 14 6.67 -0.26 11.49
CA VAL A 14 5.77 0.23 12.54
C VAL A 14 4.81 1.28 11.99
N GLN A 15 5.29 2.25 11.22
CA GLN A 15 4.43 3.27 10.61
C GLN A 15 3.43 2.66 9.60
N HIS A 16 3.87 1.67 8.81
CA HIS A 16 2.98 0.98 7.87
C HIS A 16 1.82 0.25 8.57
N GLU A 17 2.10 -0.44 9.67
CA GLU A 17 1.06 -1.12 10.45
C GLU A 17 0.15 -0.12 11.16
N MET A 18 0.68 1.02 11.63
CA MET A 18 -0.14 2.09 12.21
C MET A 18 -1.09 2.69 11.17
N ASP A 19 -0.61 3.00 9.97
CA ASP A 19 -1.44 3.47 8.85
C ASP A 19 -2.59 2.49 8.56
N HIS A 20 -2.31 1.18 8.61
CA HIS A 20 -3.34 0.15 8.43
C HIS A 20 -4.44 0.19 9.50
N LEU A 21 -4.11 0.51 10.75
CA LEU A 21 -5.11 0.68 11.81
C LEU A 21 -6.01 1.90 11.57
N ASP A 22 -5.48 2.95 10.94
CA ASP A 22 -6.21 4.14 10.55
C ASP A 22 -6.90 4.00 9.17
N GLY A 23 -6.81 2.82 8.54
CA GLY A 23 -7.39 2.55 7.23
C GLY A 23 -6.65 3.23 6.07
N VAL A 24 -5.44 3.73 6.31
CA VAL A 24 -4.57 4.35 5.30
C VAL A 24 -3.71 3.26 4.67
N LEU A 25 -3.67 3.23 3.32
CA LEU A 25 -2.78 2.33 2.58
C LEU A 25 -1.57 3.11 2.08
N PHE A 26 -0.46 2.41 1.80
CA PHE A 26 0.74 3.07 1.24
C PHE A 26 0.45 3.82 -0.08
N VAL A 27 -0.54 3.36 -0.85
CA VAL A 27 -0.95 4.00 -2.10
C VAL A 27 -1.60 5.37 -1.87
N ASP A 28 -2.07 5.63 -0.65
CA ASP A 28 -2.68 6.90 -0.29
C ASP A 28 -1.67 8.04 -0.21
N HIS A 29 -0.43 7.70 0.17
CA HIS A 29 0.72 8.62 0.20
C HIS A 29 1.30 8.92 -1.19
N LEU A 30 0.85 8.22 -2.23
CA LEU A 30 1.32 8.45 -3.60
C LEU A 30 0.52 9.55 -4.30
N SER A 31 1.17 10.26 -5.22
CA SER A 31 0.48 11.18 -6.11
C SER A 31 -0.62 10.47 -6.93
N SER A 32 -1.68 11.22 -7.26
CA SER A 32 -2.83 10.71 -8.00
C SER A 32 -2.43 9.97 -9.29
N LEU A 33 -1.43 10.46 -10.01
CA LEU A 33 -0.89 9.81 -11.21
C LEU A 33 -0.31 8.42 -10.92
N ARG A 34 0.57 8.31 -9.91
CA ARG A 34 1.21 7.03 -9.55
C ARG A 34 0.19 6.03 -9.01
N ARG A 35 -0.74 6.49 -8.18
CA ARG A 35 -1.86 5.69 -7.68
C ARG A 35 -2.67 5.09 -8.83
N ASN A 36 -3.07 5.92 -9.80
CA ASN A 36 -3.83 5.47 -10.97
C ASN A 36 -3.07 4.46 -11.84
N MET A 37 -1.75 4.63 -12.00
CA MET A 37 -0.91 3.67 -12.73
C MET A 37 -0.89 2.30 -12.04
N ILE A 38 -0.72 2.27 -10.72
CA ILE A 38 -0.69 1.03 -9.93
C ILE A 38 -2.05 0.34 -9.98
N LEU A 39 -3.15 1.06 -9.75
CA LEU A 39 -4.50 0.50 -9.81
C LEU A 39 -4.83 -0.09 -11.19
N ARG A 40 -4.40 0.56 -12.27
CA ARG A 40 -4.54 0.01 -13.64
C ARG A 40 -3.75 -1.28 -13.82
N LYS A 41 -2.51 -1.35 -13.31
CA LYS A 41 -1.69 -2.57 -13.38
C LYS A 41 -2.33 -3.72 -12.57
N LEU A 42 -2.80 -3.43 -11.36
CA LEU A 42 -3.50 -4.39 -10.50
C LEU A 42 -4.78 -4.91 -11.15
N GLY A 43 -5.60 -4.02 -11.74
CA GLY A 43 -6.81 -4.40 -12.44
C GLY A 43 -6.53 -5.32 -13.64
N LYS A 44 -5.45 -5.07 -14.40
CA LYS A 44 -5.01 -5.96 -15.47
C LYS A 44 -4.54 -7.32 -14.93
N ALA A 45 -3.71 -7.32 -13.89
CA ALA A 45 -3.22 -8.54 -13.27
C ALA A 45 -4.37 -9.42 -12.75
N ARG A 46 -5.40 -8.80 -12.15
CA ARG A 46 -6.60 -9.50 -11.67
C ARG A 46 -7.36 -10.18 -12.81
N LYS A 47 -7.59 -9.49 -13.92
CA LYS A 47 -8.26 -10.07 -15.11
C LYS A 47 -7.50 -11.28 -15.67
N VAL A 48 -6.17 -11.20 -15.73
CA VAL A 48 -5.32 -12.31 -16.17
C VAL A 48 -5.42 -13.49 -15.20
N ALA A 49 -5.39 -13.23 -13.88
CA ALA A 49 -5.51 -14.26 -12.86
C ALA A 49 -6.90 -14.92 -12.82
N GLU A 50 -7.96 -14.16 -13.11
CA GLU A 50 -9.35 -14.64 -13.16
C GLU A 50 -9.68 -15.41 -14.46
N GLY A 51 -8.70 -15.64 -15.34
CA GLY A 51 -8.90 -16.39 -16.59
C GLY A 51 -9.84 -15.69 -17.58
N ALA A 52 -10.19 -14.42 -17.33
CA ALA A 52 -10.92 -13.60 -18.26
C ALA A 52 -9.98 -13.22 -19.41
N ALA A 53 -9.97 -14.06 -20.44
CA ALA A 53 -9.42 -13.72 -21.74
C ALA A 53 -9.99 -12.36 -22.22
N PRO A 54 -9.21 -11.57 -22.99
CA PRO A 54 -9.58 -10.21 -23.38
C PRO A 54 -10.95 -10.10 -24.06
#